data_AF-A0A8T0D2N5-F1
#
_entry.id   AF-A0A8T0D2N5-F1
#
_cell.length_a   1.000
_cell.length_b   1.000
_cell.length_c   1.000
_cell.angle_alpha   90.00
_cell.angle_beta   90.00
_cell.angle_gamma   90.00
#
_symmetry.space_group_name_H-M   'P 1'
#
loop_
_entity.id
_entity.type
_entity.pdbx_description
1 polymer ?
#
loop_
_entity_poly.entity_id
_entity_poly.type
_entity_poly.pdbx_seq_one_letter_code
_entity_poly.pdbx_strand_id
1 'polypeptide(L)'
;MFLNGLAGRRLSDPLNSAVVPWITDFKSPSGTLRDLTKSKYHLSKGEAQLNANYKAPISEGKISDELFHGHMMSSIGECGTNVTELVEAMGSIVDEPSTVCLRDDDNISCREVTGSTSQLDVEKPLSIKTWSPLSFQPHHLLDMMPNLAYYTYMARRTPKPTLVRFVRPVYRPHEFASSMSRLYESTPDECIPEFFTDPSVFTSIHPDMPDLSLPSWCPNPDEFIKYHSSLLESESVSSRLHHWIDLTFGYKLIGKAAVEAKNVHLELAGSQSTPRRSGVVCIFRTPHPHRIPESQLVTYFLDKCPFINGPCHSTTDRAEQTKSGMHDADTEVC
;
A
#
# COMPACT_ATOMS: atom_id res chain seq x y z
N MET A 1 -1.24 -9.96 6.13
CA MET A 1 -2.59 -9.35 6.08
C MET A 1 -2.93 -8.45 7.27
N PHE A 2 -2.53 -8.76 8.50
CA PHE A 2 -2.84 -7.94 9.69
C PHE A 2 -2.60 -6.42 9.52
N LEU A 3 -1.42 -6.03 9.03
CA LEU A 3 -1.08 -4.61 8.80
C LEU A 3 -1.98 -3.92 7.77
N ASN A 4 -2.42 -4.65 6.73
CA ASN A 4 -3.42 -4.13 5.79
C ASN A 4 -4.72 -3.78 6.51
N GLY A 5 -5.20 -4.66 7.40
CA GLY A 5 -6.41 -4.41 8.18
C GLY A 5 -6.30 -3.17 9.07
N LEU A 6 -5.15 -2.99 9.75
CA LEU A 6 -4.90 -1.78 10.55
C LEU A 6 -4.86 -0.50 9.71
N ALA A 7 -4.37 -0.59 8.48
CA ALA A 7 -4.38 0.51 7.51
C ALA A 7 -5.74 0.71 6.81
N GLY A 8 -6.79 -0.03 7.22
CA GLY A 8 -8.13 0.06 6.64
C GLY A 8 -8.28 -0.64 5.28
N ARG A 9 -7.27 -1.39 4.83
CA ARG A 9 -7.27 -2.11 3.56
C ARG A 9 -7.89 -3.49 3.67
N ARG A 10 -8.57 -3.95 2.61
CA ARG A 10 -9.35 -5.19 2.58
C ARG A 10 -9.13 -5.98 1.30
N LEU A 11 -9.28 -7.30 1.40
CA LEU A 11 -9.33 -8.17 0.23
C LEU A 11 -10.55 -7.82 -0.60
N SER A 12 -10.39 -7.84 -1.93
CA SER A 12 -11.50 -7.62 -2.87
C SER A 12 -12.24 -6.29 -2.74
N ASP A 13 -11.66 -5.28 -2.08
CA ASP A 13 -12.15 -3.90 -2.04
C ASP A 13 -11.29 -3.04 -2.99
N PRO A 14 -11.77 -2.64 -4.18
CA PRO A 14 -11.01 -1.85 -5.14
C PRO A 14 -10.67 -0.44 -4.66
N LEU A 15 -11.40 0.10 -3.69
CA LEU A 15 -11.15 1.45 -3.14
C LEU A 15 -10.07 1.42 -2.06
N ASN A 16 -10.02 0.36 -1.28
CA ASN A 16 -9.05 0.17 -0.20
C ASN A 16 -8.37 -1.19 -0.34
N SER A 17 -7.84 -1.49 -1.52
CA SER A 17 -7.33 -2.83 -1.79
C SER A 17 -6.16 -3.16 -0.87
N ALA A 18 -6.17 -4.37 -0.33
CA ALA A 18 -5.02 -4.92 0.36
C ALA A 18 -3.83 -5.02 -0.60
N VAL A 19 -2.65 -4.75 -0.08
CA VAL A 19 -1.40 -4.79 -0.83
C VAL A 19 -0.40 -5.74 -0.18
N VAL A 20 0.41 -6.37 -1.02
CA VAL A 20 1.53 -7.24 -0.68
C VAL A 20 2.70 -6.90 -1.60
N PRO A 21 3.95 -7.16 -1.21
CA PRO A 21 5.08 -6.85 -2.09
C PRO A 21 5.07 -7.76 -3.32
N TRP A 22 5.45 -7.20 -4.47
CA TRP A 22 6.00 -8.05 -5.54
C TRP A 22 7.34 -8.65 -5.08
N ILE A 23 7.58 -9.94 -5.32
CA ILE A 23 8.78 -10.61 -4.81
C ILE A 23 9.86 -10.84 -5.87
N THR A 24 9.48 -11.11 -7.12
CA THR A 24 10.40 -11.42 -8.22
C THR A 24 9.84 -10.94 -9.57
N ASP A 25 10.66 -11.01 -10.63
CA ASP A 25 10.29 -10.66 -12.00
C ASP A 25 9.75 -11.85 -12.83
N PHE A 26 9.73 -13.03 -12.21
CA PHE A 26 9.23 -14.29 -12.78
C PHE A 26 9.98 -14.79 -14.01
N LYS A 27 11.18 -14.25 -14.33
CA LYS A 27 11.95 -14.69 -15.50
C LYS A 27 12.55 -16.08 -15.34
N SER A 28 12.81 -16.51 -14.12
CA SER A 28 13.25 -17.86 -13.78
C SER A 28 12.69 -18.30 -12.42
N PRO A 29 12.69 -19.61 -12.10
CA PRO A 29 12.19 -20.12 -10.81
C PRO A 29 12.96 -19.53 -9.63
N SER A 30 14.28 -19.40 -9.77
CA SER A 30 15.19 -18.80 -8.79
C SER A 30 15.46 -17.32 -9.11
N GLY A 31 14.50 -16.63 -9.72
CA GLY A 31 14.65 -15.28 -10.25
C GLY A 31 15.20 -14.29 -9.24
N THR A 32 15.68 -13.15 -9.74
CA THR A 32 16.21 -12.10 -8.89
C THR A 32 15.12 -11.63 -7.93
N LEU A 33 15.42 -11.66 -6.63
CA LEU A 33 14.53 -11.10 -5.63
C LEU A 33 14.50 -9.58 -5.78
N ARG A 34 13.30 -9.02 -5.72
CA ARG A 34 13.10 -7.58 -5.74
C ARG A 34 13.81 -6.94 -4.54
N ASP A 35 14.38 -5.76 -4.76
CA ASP A 35 14.81 -4.87 -3.69
C ASP A 35 13.60 -4.34 -2.89
N LEU A 36 13.42 -4.84 -1.67
CA LEU A 36 12.36 -4.45 -0.75
C LEU A 36 12.66 -3.14 0.01
N THR A 37 13.83 -2.54 -0.19
CA THR A 37 14.15 -1.21 0.35
C THR A 37 13.60 -0.07 -0.49
N LYS A 38 13.00 -0.38 -1.64
CA LYS A 38 12.39 0.56 -2.57
C LYS A 38 10.95 0.17 -2.92
N SER A 39 10.07 1.15 -3.01
CA SER A 39 8.68 0.95 -3.46
C SER A 39 8.62 0.55 -4.94
N LYS A 40 7.51 -0.06 -5.37
CA LYS A 40 7.38 -0.56 -6.75
C LYS A 40 7.42 0.60 -7.72
N TYR A 41 6.81 1.71 -7.31
CA TYR A 41 6.80 2.96 -8.04
C TYR A 41 8.22 3.51 -8.25
N HIS A 42 9.07 3.47 -7.22
CA HIS A 42 10.49 3.85 -7.34
C HIS A 42 11.22 2.98 -8.35
N LEU A 43 11.09 1.65 -8.26
CA LEU A 43 11.73 0.75 -9.21
C LEU A 43 11.25 0.95 -10.66
N SER A 44 9.96 1.20 -10.85
CA SER A 44 9.34 1.31 -12.19
C SER A 44 9.55 2.68 -12.84
N LYS A 45 9.54 3.78 -12.08
CA LYS A 45 9.70 5.15 -12.61
C LYS A 45 11.15 5.63 -12.62
N GLY A 46 11.96 5.07 -11.73
CA GLY A 46 13.36 5.42 -11.59
C GLY A 46 13.60 6.72 -10.85
N GLU A 47 14.83 6.87 -10.39
CA GLU A 47 15.22 7.88 -9.43
C GLU A 47 15.12 9.31 -9.99
N ALA A 48 15.50 9.50 -11.25
CA ALA A 48 15.50 10.81 -11.90
C ALA A 48 14.09 11.40 -11.97
N GLN A 49 13.10 10.58 -12.32
CA GLN A 49 11.70 11.03 -12.39
C GLN A 49 11.17 11.38 -11.00
N LEU A 50 11.44 10.56 -9.98
CA LEU A 50 10.98 10.85 -8.62
C LEU A 50 11.58 12.16 -8.07
N ASN A 51 12.87 12.39 -8.32
CA ASN A 51 13.53 13.63 -7.95
C ASN A 51 12.93 14.83 -8.68
N ALA A 52 12.56 14.68 -9.96
CA ALA A 52 11.91 15.73 -10.72
C ALA A 52 10.52 16.06 -10.16
N ASN A 53 9.69 15.05 -9.86
CA ASN A 53 8.39 15.23 -9.22
C ASN A 53 8.49 15.99 -7.89
N TYR A 54 9.46 15.61 -7.05
CA TYR A 54 9.65 16.23 -5.74
C TYR A 54 10.09 17.70 -5.84
N LYS A 55 10.90 18.03 -6.85
CA LYS A 55 11.43 19.39 -7.06
C LYS A 55 10.48 20.30 -7.83
N ALA A 56 9.56 19.76 -8.63
CA ALA A 56 8.69 20.54 -9.51
C ALA A 56 7.93 21.67 -8.78
N PRO A 57 7.31 21.44 -7.60
CA PRO A 57 6.61 22.51 -6.91
C PRO A 57 7.55 23.58 -6.31
N ILE A 58 8.78 23.19 -5.97
CA ILE A 58 9.82 24.11 -5.47
C ILE A 58 10.26 25.06 -6.59
N SER A 59 10.34 24.59 -7.83
CA SER A 59 10.68 25.43 -8.97
C SER A 59 9.55 26.38 -9.38
N GLU A 60 8.29 25.96 -9.29
CA GLU A 60 7.16 26.84 -9.62
C GLU A 60 7.06 28.03 -8.65
N GLY A 61 7.33 27.82 -7.35
CA GLY A 61 7.41 28.91 -6.37
C GLY A 61 8.50 29.94 -6.69
N LYS A 62 9.63 29.51 -7.27
CA LYS A 62 10.70 30.44 -7.71
C LYS A 62 10.31 31.25 -8.94
N ILE A 63 9.58 30.65 -9.88
CA ILE A 63 9.14 31.32 -11.12
C ILE A 63 8.07 32.37 -10.81
N SER A 64 7.16 32.12 -9.86
CA SER A 64 6.21 33.13 -9.41
C SER A 64 6.89 34.33 -8.73
N ASP A 65 7.99 34.10 -8.00
CA ASP A 65 8.77 35.17 -7.40
C ASP A 65 9.52 35.99 -8.47
N GLU A 66 10.13 35.36 -9.48
CA GLU A 66 10.86 36.07 -10.55
C GLU A 66 9.92 36.91 -11.46
N LEU A 67 8.71 36.43 -11.76
CA LEU A 67 7.72 37.19 -12.55
C LEU A 67 7.13 38.39 -11.80
N PHE A 68 7.14 38.38 -10.46
CA PHE A 68 6.72 39.52 -9.64
C PHE A 68 7.83 40.59 -9.47
N HIS A 69 9.07 40.31 -9.87
CA HIS A 69 10.20 41.26 -9.81
C HIS A 69 10.38 42.11 -11.08
N GLY A 70 9.49 41.97 -12.08
CA GLY A 70 9.42 42.87 -13.23
C GLY A 70 8.46 44.04 -13.00
N HIS A 71 9.00 45.20 -12.62
CA HIS A 71 8.33 46.50 -12.38
C HIS A 71 7.70 46.76 -10.98
N MET A 72 8.54 47.19 -10.03
CA MET A 72 8.32 48.48 -9.35
C MET A 72 9.65 48.99 -8.74
N MET A 73 10.06 50.20 -9.14
CA MET A 73 11.13 50.95 -8.46
C MET A 73 10.63 51.43 -7.09
N SER A 74 11.34 51.08 -6.01
CA SER A 74 11.97 51.99 -5.04
C SER A 74 12.17 51.34 -3.65
N SER A 75 13.43 51.32 -3.22
CA SER A 75 13.95 51.52 -1.86
C SER A 75 13.55 50.62 -0.67
N ILE A 76 14.62 50.00 -0.13
CA ILE A 76 14.93 49.63 1.27
C ILE A 76 14.41 48.28 1.79
N GLY A 77 15.38 47.42 2.16
CA GLY A 77 15.25 46.40 3.21
C GLY A 77 15.80 45.03 2.82
N GLU A 78 17.06 44.75 3.16
CA GLU A 78 17.62 43.39 3.15
C GLU A 78 16.78 42.45 4.04
N CYS A 79 16.40 41.29 3.51
CA CYS A 79 16.27 40.08 4.32
C CYS A 79 16.44 38.86 3.42
N GLY A 80 17.63 38.25 3.46
CA GLY A 80 17.89 36.98 2.82
C GLY A 80 17.31 35.84 3.65
N THR A 81 16.41 35.05 3.09
CA THR A 81 15.98 33.79 3.72
C THR A 81 16.82 32.63 3.19
N ASN A 82 17.53 31.97 4.11
CA ASN A 82 18.42 30.86 3.84
C ASN A 82 17.60 29.59 3.56
N VAL A 83 17.79 29.00 2.37
CA VAL A 83 17.08 27.79 1.89
C VAL A 83 17.22 26.59 2.86
N THR A 84 18.22 26.60 3.74
CA THR A 84 18.45 25.58 4.77
C THR A 84 17.40 25.64 5.90
N GLU A 85 16.90 26.83 6.25
CA GLU A 85 15.86 27.00 7.28
C GLU A 85 14.49 26.50 6.81
N LEU A 86 14.20 26.55 5.50
CA LEU A 86 12.96 26.01 4.92
C LEU A 86 12.92 24.47 4.98
N VAL A 87 14.07 23.82 4.84
CA VAL A 87 14.18 22.36 5.00
C VAL A 87 14.02 21.95 6.46
N GLU A 88 14.54 22.75 7.41
CA GLU A 88 14.35 22.54 8.85
C GLU A 88 12.91 22.87 9.32
N ALA A 89 12.29 23.90 8.74
CA ALA A 89 10.89 24.26 9.00
C ALA A 89 9.91 23.20 8.45
N MET A 90 10.19 22.62 7.28
CA MET A 90 9.41 21.50 6.74
C MET A 90 9.63 20.19 7.53
N GLY A 91 10.83 19.99 8.11
CA GLY A 91 11.09 18.89 9.04
C GLY A 91 10.28 19.00 10.34
N SER A 92 10.02 20.24 10.80
CA SER A 92 9.26 20.52 12.02
C SER A 92 7.74 20.44 11.83
N ILE A 93 7.22 20.51 10.60
CA ILE A 93 5.78 20.46 10.29
C ILE A 93 5.22 19.01 10.30
N VAL A 94 6.06 17.98 10.47
CA VAL A 94 5.64 16.56 10.43
C VAL A 94 5.62 15.89 11.82
N ASP A 95 5.91 16.64 12.89
CA ASP A 95 5.96 16.11 14.27
C ASP A 95 4.74 16.45 15.15
N GLU A 96 3.67 17.01 14.60
CA GLU A 96 2.41 17.14 15.35
C GLU A 96 1.57 15.85 15.24
N PRO A 97 1.22 15.20 16.36
CA PRO A 97 0.37 14.02 16.36
C PRO A 97 -1.08 14.44 16.11
N SER A 98 -1.46 14.55 14.83
CA SER A 98 -2.86 14.54 14.42
C SER A 98 -3.45 13.15 14.73
N THR A 99 -3.88 13.06 15.98
CA THR A 99 -4.45 11.89 16.61
C THR A 99 -5.82 11.62 15.99
N VAL A 100 -6.00 10.44 15.40
CA VAL A 100 -7.34 9.84 15.33
C VAL A 100 -7.71 9.53 16.77
N CYS A 101 -8.45 10.43 17.40
CA CYS A 101 -9.01 10.19 18.72
C CYS A 101 -10.10 9.14 18.58
N LEU A 102 -9.78 7.87 18.84
CA LEU A 102 -10.77 6.96 19.41
C LEU A 102 -11.03 7.46 20.83
N ARG A 103 -12.21 8.03 21.04
CA ARG A 103 -12.70 8.25 22.40
C ARG A 103 -13.44 6.99 22.81
N ASP A 104 -12.91 6.34 23.83
CA ASP A 104 -13.66 5.36 24.61
C ASP A 104 -14.74 6.08 25.44
N ASP A 105 -15.87 5.38 25.53
CA ASP A 105 -16.98 5.49 26.47
C ASP A 105 -18.10 6.55 26.29
N ASP A 106 -19.30 5.94 26.28
CA ASP A 106 -20.62 6.40 26.73
C ASP A 106 -21.60 7.12 25.78
N ASN A 107 -22.58 6.30 25.38
CA ASN A 107 -24.01 6.59 25.21
C ASN A 107 -24.48 7.21 23.88
N ILE A 108 -25.02 6.33 23.04
CA ILE A 108 -25.90 6.67 21.92
C ILE A 108 -27.15 7.34 22.48
N SER A 109 -27.29 8.65 22.27
CA SER A 109 -28.58 9.31 22.30
C SER A 109 -28.67 10.25 21.10
N CYS A 110 -29.55 9.90 20.15
CA CYS A 110 -29.93 10.76 19.04
C CYS A 110 -30.73 11.94 19.60
N ARG A 111 -30.22 13.17 19.43
CA ARG A 111 -31.02 14.39 19.58
C ARG A 111 -31.20 15.04 18.22
N GLU A 112 -32.43 15.01 17.73
CA GLU A 112 -32.90 15.88 16.67
C GLU A 112 -32.74 17.34 17.10
N VAL A 113 -32.21 18.19 16.21
CA VAL A 113 -32.24 19.64 16.40
C VAL A 113 -33.09 20.24 15.29
N THR A 114 -34.33 20.57 15.68
CA THR A 114 -35.25 21.48 15.01
C THR A 114 -34.90 22.94 15.35
N GLY A 115 -34.99 23.86 14.38
CA GLY A 115 -34.99 25.32 14.60
C GLY A 115 -34.03 26.05 13.64
N SER A 116 -34.51 26.66 12.55
CA SER A 116 -35.21 27.96 12.45
C SER A 116 -34.24 29.10 12.12
N THR A 117 -34.36 29.56 10.87
CA THR A 117 -33.68 30.68 10.22
C THR A 117 -34.06 32.02 10.86
N SER A 118 -33.08 32.82 11.31
CA SER A 118 -33.19 34.29 11.28
C SER A 118 -31.87 34.99 11.62
N GLN A 119 -31.55 35.98 10.77
CA GLN A 119 -30.66 37.13 10.96
C GLN A 119 -29.14 36.87 11.08
N LEU A 120 -28.46 37.02 9.93
CA LEU A 120 -27.05 37.40 9.86
C LEU A 120 -26.97 38.92 9.69
N ASP A 121 -26.38 39.59 10.67
CA ASP A 121 -25.99 40.99 10.60
C ASP A 121 -24.89 41.18 9.56
N VAL A 122 -25.19 42.04 8.59
CA VAL A 122 -24.27 42.55 7.59
C VAL A 122 -23.50 43.69 8.24
N GLU A 123 -22.20 43.51 8.47
CA GLU A 123 -21.13 44.51 8.34
C GLU A 123 -19.86 44.09 9.11
N LYS A 124 -19.09 43.20 8.49
CA LYS A 124 -17.63 43.16 8.58
C LYS A 124 -17.16 42.40 7.34
N PRO A 125 -16.34 42.99 6.45
CA PRO A 125 -15.70 42.20 5.43
C PRO A 125 -14.78 41.22 6.17
N LEU A 126 -15.23 39.97 6.28
CA LEU A 126 -14.35 38.83 6.49
C LEU A 126 -13.20 39.05 5.52
N SER A 127 -11.98 39.18 6.03
CA SER A 127 -10.83 39.16 5.14
C SER A 127 -10.93 37.83 4.41
N ILE A 128 -11.29 37.91 3.12
CA ILE A 128 -11.15 36.80 2.21
C ILE A 128 -9.66 36.55 2.26
N LYS A 129 -9.24 35.57 3.06
CA LYS A 129 -7.94 34.94 2.90
C LYS A 129 -7.95 34.50 1.45
N THR A 130 -7.25 35.28 0.65
CA THR A 130 -6.96 35.01 -0.73
C THR A 130 -6.67 33.52 -0.83
N TRP A 131 -7.40 32.84 -1.71
CA TRP A 131 -7.14 31.45 -2.02
C TRP A 131 -5.67 31.39 -2.40
N SER A 132 -4.82 30.90 -1.51
CA SER A 132 -3.46 30.54 -1.90
C SER A 132 -3.67 29.50 -2.99
N PRO A 133 -3.16 29.72 -4.22
CA PRO A 133 -3.26 28.71 -5.26
C PRO A 133 -2.67 27.44 -4.67
N LEU A 134 -3.40 26.32 -4.82
CA LEU A 134 -3.02 24.97 -4.39
C LEU A 134 -1.51 24.81 -4.50
N SER A 135 -0.78 25.07 -3.41
CA SER A 135 0.67 24.97 -3.44
C SER A 135 0.93 23.48 -3.44
N PHE A 136 1.21 22.93 -4.62
CA PHE A 136 1.64 21.56 -4.77
C PHE A 136 2.78 21.36 -3.77
N GLN A 137 2.63 20.41 -2.87
CA GLN A 137 3.68 20.12 -1.90
C GLN A 137 4.69 19.19 -2.55
N PRO A 138 5.98 19.27 -2.19
CA PRO A 138 6.97 18.32 -2.68
C PRO A 138 6.56 16.86 -2.43
N HIS A 139 6.46 16.08 -3.50
CA HIS A 139 6.07 14.67 -3.43
C HIS A 139 6.80 13.85 -4.50
N HIS A 140 7.09 12.60 -4.19
CA HIS A 140 7.72 11.67 -5.13
C HIS A 140 6.66 10.88 -5.91
N LEU A 141 5.65 10.39 -5.19
CA LEU A 141 4.57 9.55 -5.71
C LEU A 141 3.35 10.42 -6.00
N LEU A 142 2.84 10.29 -7.21
CA LEU A 142 1.60 10.95 -7.65
C LEU A 142 0.39 10.32 -6.95
N ASP A 143 -0.79 10.90 -7.20
CA ASP A 143 -2.06 10.45 -6.62
C ASP A 143 -2.29 8.96 -6.89
N MET A 144 -2.62 8.19 -5.85
CA MET A 144 -2.85 6.76 -6.02
C MET A 144 -4.20 6.56 -6.70
N MET A 145 -4.24 5.68 -7.69
CA MET A 145 -5.49 5.28 -8.36
C MET A 145 -5.84 3.84 -7.96
N PRO A 146 -6.36 3.59 -6.73
CA PRO A 146 -6.51 2.24 -6.21
C PRO A 146 -7.45 1.37 -7.08
N ASN A 147 -8.54 1.96 -7.60
CA ASN A 147 -9.42 1.27 -8.54
C ASN A 147 -8.70 0.87 -9.82
N LEU A 148 -7.89 1.77 -10.40
CA LEU A 148 -7.18 1.52 -11.65
C LEU A 148 -6.23 0.34 -11.48
N ALA A 149 -5.41 0.36 -10.42
CA ALA A 149 -4.46 -0.71 -10.13
C ALA A 149 -5.19 -2.05 -9.90
N TYR A 150 -6.19 -2.06 -9.01
CA TYR A 150 -6.93 -3.27 -8.66
C TYR A 150 -7.62 -3.89 -9.88
N TYR A 151 -8.36 -3.10 -10.66
CA TYR A 151 -9.06 -3.61 -11.84
C TYR A 151 -8.13 -3.91 -13.02
N THR A 152 -6.93 -3.34 -13.06
CA THR A 152 -5.88 -3.76 -14.01
C THR A 152 -5.41 -5.17 -13.69
N TYR A 153 -5.20 -5.48 -12.41
CA TYR A 153 -4.81 -6.82 -11.96
C TYR A 153 -5.94 -7.85 -12.09
N MET A 154 -7.16 -7.46 -11.72
CA MET A 154 -8.35 -8.32 -11.80
C MET A 154 -9.04 -8.29 -13.17
N ALA A 155 -8.39 -7.78 -14.22
CA ALA A 155 -9.05 -7.49 -15.51
C ALA A 155 -9.81 -8.68 -16.10
N ARG A 156 -9.22 -9.87 -15.99
CA ARG A 156 -9.76 -11.14 -16.49
C ARG A 156 -11.00 -11.62 -15.73
N ARG A 157 -11.23 -11.14 -14.51
CA ARG A 157 -12.39 -11.47 -13.67
C ARG A 157 -13.36 -10.32 -13.52
N THR A 158 -13.04 -9.16 -14.09
CA THR A 158 -13.82 -7.94 -13.93
C THR A 158 -14.74 -7.73 -15.15
N PRO A 159 -16.06 -7.51 -14.96
CA PRO A 159 -16.96 -7.23 -16.06
C PRO A 159 -16.54 -6.01 -16.89
N LYS A 160 -16.75 -6.08 -18.20
CA LYS A 160 -16.40 -5.00 -19.15
C LYS A 160 -16.92 -3.61 -18.74
N PRO A 161 -18.17 -3.43 -18.26
CA PRO A 161 -18.63 -2.11 -17.82
C PRO A 161 -17.78 -1.50 -16.69
N THR A 162 -17.29 -2.33 -15.77
CA THR A 162 -16.43 -1.91 -14.67
C THR A 162 -15.04 -1.52 -15.18
N LEU A 163 -14.47 -2.30 -16.10
CA LEU A 163 -13.19 -1.95 -16.76
C LEU A 163 -13.29 -0.65 -17.54
N VAL A 164 -14.41 -0.43 -18.24
CA VAL A 164 -14.65 0.82 -18.98
C VAL A 164 -14.71 2.02 -18.03
N ARG A 165 -15.34 1.84 -16.88
CA ARG A 165 -15.52 2.89 -15.87
C ARG A 165 -14.22 3.28 -15.15
N PHE A 166 -13.40 2.30 -14.76
CA PHE A 166 -12.29 2.54 -13.83
C PHE A 166 -10.90 2.39 -14.45
N VAL A 167 -10.77 1.68 -15.56
CA VAL A 167 -9.47 1.47 -16.21
C VAL A 167 -9.33 2.38 -17.43
N ARG A 168 -10.31 2.34 -18.34
CA ARG A 168 -10.22 3.06 -19.62
C ARG A 168 -11.58 3.25 -20.29
N PRO A 169 -11.93 4.45 -20.79
CA PRO A 169 -13.22 4.67 -21.45
C PRO A 169 -13.46 3.80 -22.70
N VAL A 170 -12.40 3.43 -23.41
CA VAL A 170 -12.48 2.57 -24.60
C VAL A 170 -11.87 1.22 -24.26
N TYR A 171 -12.70 0.17 -24.12
CA TYR A 171 -12.22 -1.18 -23.83
C TYR A 171 -11.32 -1.71 -24.96
N ARG A 172 -10.07 -2.03 -24.63
CA ARG A 172 -9.10 -2.66 -25.54
C ARG A 172 -8.39 -3.81 -24.81
N PRO A 173 -8.81 -5.06 -25.01
CA PRO A 173 -8.32 -6.19 -24.24
C PRO A 173 -6.83 -6.47 -24.47
N HIS A 174 -6.33 -6.21 -25.69
CA HIS A 174 -4.93 -6.44 -26.05
C HIS A 174 -3.92 -5.47 -25.40
N GLU A 175 -4.38 -4.37 -24.81
CA GLU A 175 -3.50 -3.45 -24.08
C GLU A 175 -3.28 -3.87 -22.63
N PHE A 176 -4.06 -4.83 -22.10
CA PHE A 176 -3.78 -5.42 -20.80
C PHE A 176 -2.56 -6.36 -20.89
N ALA A 177 -1.75 -6.40 -19.84
CA ALA A 177 -0.58 -7.27 -19.83
C ALA A 177 -1.00 -8.74 -20.02
N SER A 178 -0.36 -9.40 -20.99
CA SER A 178 -0.69 -10.78 -21.37
C SER A 178 -0.08 -11.83 -20.45
N SER A 179 0.99 -11.50 -19.70
CA SER A 179 1.70 -12.40 -18.80
C SER A 179 1.99 -11.80 -17.43
N MET A 180 2.23 -12.65 -16.43
CA MET A 180 2.63 -12.22 -15.08
C MET A 180 3.91 -11.37 -15.09
N SER A 181 4.93 -11.78 -15.86
CA SER A 181 6.18 -10.99 -16.01
C SER A 181 5.90 -9.61 -16.60
N ARG A 182 5.06 -9.55 -17.66
CA ARG A 182 4.72 -8.27 -18.29
C ARG A 182 3.90 -7.39 -17.35
N LEU A 183 3.02 -7.98 -16.54
CA LEU A 183 2.22 -7.27 -15.56
C LEU A 183 3.11 -6.65 -14.47
N TYR A 184 4.07 -7.42 -13.95
CA TYR A 184 5.08 -6.92 -13.02
C TYR A 184 5.92 -5.78 -13.62
N GLU A 185 6.36 -5.90 -14.86
CA GLU A 185 7.19 -4.88 -15.51
C GLU A 185 6.42 -3.59 -15.81
N SER A 186 5.16 -3.70 -16.25
CA SER A 186 4.38 -2.56 -16.75
C SER A 186 3.65 -1.77 -15.68
N THR A 187 3.46 -2.34 -14.48
CA THR A 187 2.71 -1.67 -13.40
C THR A 187 3.63 -1.10 -12.32
N PRO A 188 3.37 0.13 -11.84
CA PRO A 188 4.16 0.74 -10.78
C PRO A 188 3.59 0.47 -9.38
N ASP A 189 2.41 -0.12 -9.26
CA ASP A 189 1.71 -0.38 -8.00
C ASP A 189 2.21 -1.65 -7.29
N GLU A 190 2.03 -1.71 -5.97
CA GLU A 190 2.30 -2.95 -5.22
C GLU A 190 1.29 -4.05 -5.55
N CYS A 191 1.70 -5.29 -5.33
CA CYS A 191 0.94 -6.48 -5.70
C CYS A 191 -0.34 -6.64 -4.84
N ILE A 192 -1.30 -7.41 -5.34
CA ILE A 192 -2.51 -7.77 -4.60
C ILE A 192 -2.45 -9.21 -4.06
N PRO A 193 -3.07 -9.51 -2.90
CA PRO A 193 -3.05 -10.85 -2.32
C PRO A 193 -3.69 -11.94 -3.18
N GLU A 194 -4.59 -11.58 -4.09
CA GLU A 194 -5.27 -12.53 -4.99
C GLU A 194 -4.26 -13.34 -5.82
N PHE A 195 -3.11 -12.76 -6.20
CA PHE A 195 -2.03 -13.47 -6.91
C PHE A 195 -1.26 -14.49 -6.03
N PHE A 196 -1.62 -14.61 -4.76
CA PHE A 196 -1.07 -15.59 -3.81
C PHE A 196 -2.15 -16.52 -3.25
N THR A 197 -3.42 -16.34 -3.61
CA THR A 197 -4.53 -17.01 -2.91
C THR A 197 -5.64 -17.51 -3.83
N ASP A 198 -5.86 -16.89 -4.98
CA ASP A 198 -6.97 -17.22 -5.88
C ASP A 198 -6.48 -17.63 -7.28
N PRO A 199 -6.54 -18.93 -7.65
CA PRO A 199 -6.14 -19.37 -8.98
C PRO A 199 -7.08 -18.87 -10.08
N SER A 200 -8.29 -18.44 -9.74
CA SER A 200 -9.26 -17.95 -10.72
C SER A 200 -8.79 -16.66 -11.39
N VAL A 201 -7.96 -15.84 -10.74
CA VAL A 201 -7.47 -14.55 -11.26
C VAL A 201 -6.73 -14.68 -12.60
N PHE A 202 -6.16 -15.86 -12.87
CA PHE A 202 -5.41 -16.14 -14.09
C PHE A 202 -6.32 -16.48 -15.28
N THR A 203 -7.58 -16.86 -15.05
CA THR A 203 -8.52 -17.28 -16.10
C THR A 203 -9.50 -16.18 -16.49
N SER A 204 -9.59 -15.90 -17.79
CA SER A 204 -10.44 -14.87 -18.35
C SER A 204 -11.90 -15.30 -18.44
N ILE A 205 -12.81 -14.40 -18.02
CA ILE A 205 -14.24 -14.49 -18.33
C ILE A 205 -14.58 -13.91 -19.71
N HIS A 206 -13.62 -13.21 -20.33
CA HIS A 206 -13.84 -12.51 -21.60
C HIS A 206 -13.32 -13.37 -22.75
N PRO A 207 -14.13 -13.63 -23.80
CA PRO A 207 -13.68 -14.41 -24.94
C PRO A 207 -12.63 -13.69 -25.79
N ASP A 208 -12.52 -12.36 -25.68
CA ASP A 208 -11.60 -11.51 -26.45
C ASP A 208 -10.32 -11.11 -25.69
N MET A 209 -10.18 -11.55 -24.44
CA MET A 209 -9.00 -11.34 -23.60
C MET A 209 -8.44 -12.72 -23.20
N PRO A 210 -7.20 -13.06 -23.57
CA PRO A 210 -6.62 -14.33 -23.18
C PRO A 210 -6.37 -14.39 -21.67
N ASP A 211 -6.28 -15.60 -21.15
CA ASP A 211 -5.82 -15.90 -19.80
C ASP A 211 -4.46 -15.21 -19.50
N LEU A 212 -4.20 -14.96 -18.23
CA LEU A 212 -2.95 -14.34 -17.80
C LEU A 212 -1.88 -15.42 -17.84
N SER A 213 -0.97 -15.32 -18.82
CA SER A 213 0.03 -16.36 -18.97
C SER A 213 1.01 -16.36 -17.81
N LEU A 214 1.28 -17.57 -17.34
CA LEU A 214 2.25 -17.86 -16.32
C LEU A 214 3.65 -17.98 -16.94
N PRO A 215 4.71 -17.91 -16.13
CA PRO A 215 6.05 -18.22 -16.60
C PRO A 215 6.14 -19.64 -17.18
N SER A 216 6.99 -19.85 -18.20
CA SER A 216 7.08 -21.14 -18.91
C SER A 216 7.47 -22.33 -18.03
N TRP A 217 8.13 -22.07 -16.90
CA TRP A 217 8.51 -23.07 -15.90
C TRP A 217 7.41 -23.39 -14.90
N CYS A 218 6.28 -22.69 -14.94
CA CYS A 218 5.14 -22.91 -14.07
C CYS A 218 3.93 -23.39 -14.90
N PRO A 219 3.51 -24.66 -14.76
CA PRO A 219 2.54 -25.25 -15.67
C PRO A 219 1.09 -24.82 -15.42
N ASN A 220 0.73 -24.47 -14.17
CA ASN A 220 -0.66 -24.17 -13.81
C ASN A 220 -0.77 -23.14 -12.67
N PRO A 221 -1.95 -22.47 -12.54
CA PRO A 221 -2.20 -21.46 -11.51
C PRO A 221 -1.99 -21.91 -10.06
N ASP A 222 -2.38 -23.14 -9.72
CA ASP A 222 -2.24 -23.66 -8.35
C ASP A 222 -0.78 -23.81 -7.95
N GLU A 223 0.06 -24.32 -8.84
CA GLU A 223 1.51 -24.39 -8.64
C GLU A 223 2.14 -23.01 -8.58
N PHE A 224 1.66 -22.05 -9.38
CA PHE A 224 2.13 -20.67 -9.33
C PHE A 224 1.85 -20.04 -7.97
N ILE A 225 0.65 -20.22 -7.44
CA ILE A 225 0.27 -19.70 -6.12
C ILE A 225 1.13 -20.31 -5.01
N LYS A 226 1.33 -21.63 -5.05
CA LYS A 226 2.21 -22.32 -4.09
C LYS A 226 3.63 -21.80 -4.16
N TYR A 227 4.18 -21.68 -5.36
CA TYR A 227 5.49 -21.09 -5.61
C TYR A 227 5.58 -19.66 -5.05
N HIS A 228 4.66 -18.78 -5.45
CA HIS A 228 4.71 -17.37 -5.12
C HIS A 228 4.57 -17.14 -3.60
N SER A 229 3.69 -17.91 -2.95
CA SER A 229 3.53 -17.91 -1.49
C SER A 229 4.77 -18.45 -0.77
N SER A 230 5.33 -19.57 -1.24
CA SER A 230 6.58 -20.12 -0.66
C SER A 230 7.75 -19.14 -0.76
N LEU A 231 7.78 -18.34 -1.84
CA LEU A 231 8.81 -17.34 -2.05
C LEU A 231 8.64 -16.15 -1.09
N LEU A 232 7.41 -15.68 -0.88
CA LEU A 232 7.09 -14.65 0.11
C LEU A 232 7.49 -15.08 1.52
N GLU A 233 7.23 -16.34 1.88
CA GLU A 233 7.55 -16.93 3.19
C GLU A 233 9.02 -17.35 3.33
N SER A 234 9.81 -17.33 2.24
CA SER A 234 11.21 -17.74 2.26
C SER A 234 12.06 -16.88 3.21
N GLU A 235 13.12 -17.47 3.77
CA GLU A 235 14.04 -16.78 4.69
C GLU A 235 14.66 -15.51 4.07
N SER A 236 15.01 -15.57 2.78
CA SER A 236 15.61 -14.45 2.05
C SER A 236 14.67 -13.25 1.86
N VAL A 237 13.36 -13.47 1.86
CA VAL A 237 12.34 -12.41 1.80
C VAL A 237 11.96 -11.99 3.21
N SER A 238 11.66 -12.96 4.08
CA SER A 238 11.29 -12.78 5.48
C SER A 238 12.25 -11.88 6.25
N SER A 239 13.56 -12.11 6.14
CA SER A 239 14.60 -11.32 6.80
C SER A 239 14.63 -9.84 6.36
N ARG A 240 14.12 -9.52 5.16
CA ARG A 240 14.16 -8.17 4.56
C ARG A 240 12.78 -7.51 4.43
N LEU A 241 11.70 -8.24 4.70
CA LEU A 241 10.32 -7.78 4.49
C LEU A 241 9.97 -6.53 5.30
N HIS A 242 10.59 -6.36 6.47
CA HIS A 242 10.43 -5.19 7.34
C HIS A 242 10.73 -3.86 6.62
N HIS A 243 11.66 -3.82 5.67
CA HIS A 243 11.93 -2.63 4.87
C HIS A 243 10.77 -2.23 3.97
N TRP A 244 10.08 -3.20 3.37
CA TRP A 244 8.88 -2.94 2.58
C TRP A 244 7.73 -2.50 3.48
N ILE A 245 7.60 -3.12 4.65
CA ILE A 245 6.62 -2.74 5.66
C ILE A 245 6.82 -1.27 6.09
N ASP A 246 8.07 -0.83 6.29
CA ASP A 246 8.39 0.57 6.61
C ASP A 246 7.93 1.55 5.51
N LEU A 247 8.06 1.16 4.24
CA LEU A 247 7.66 1.96 3.08
C LEU A 247 6.14 2.02 2.90
N THR A 248 5.44 0.93 3.19
CA THR A 248 4.00 0.79 2.88
C THR A 248 3.10 1.19 4.06
N PHE A 249 3.60 1.03 5.28
CA PHE A 249 2.81 1.20 6.51
C PHE A 249 3.53 2.03 7.59
N GLY A 250 4.82 2.25 7.45
CA GLY A 250 5.66 2.70 8.55
C GLY A 250 6.28 4.08 8.42
N TYR A 251 7.37 4.27 9.15
CA TYR A 251 8.05 5.56 9.30
C TYR A 251 8.59 6.14 7.98
N LYS A 252 8.76 5.33 6.91
CA LYS A 252 9.18 5.81 5.59
C LYS A 252 8.02 6.31 4.71
N LEU A 253 6.82 6.50 5.28
CA LEU A 253 5.72 7.24 4.63
C LEU A 253 5.73 8.74 4.95
N ILE A 254 6.43 9.15 6.01
CA ILE A 254 6.40 10.53 6.51
C ILE A 254 7.80 11.10 6.74
N GLY A 255 7.88 12.43 6.78
CA GLY A 255 9.07 13.18 7.19
C GLY A 255 10.32 12.91 6.35
N LYS A 256 11.48 13.12 6.97
CA LYS A 256 12.80 12.98 6.32
C LYS A 256 13.05 11.57 5.79
N ALA A 257 12.61 10.55 6.52
CA ALA A 257 12.77 9.15 6.13
C ALA A 257 12.04 8.83 4.81
N ALA A 258 10.84 9.38 4.60
CA ALA A 258 10.14 9.26 3.33
C ALA A 258 10.85 10.00 2.19
N VAL A 259 11.43 11.17 2.46
CA VAL A 259 12.20 11.92 1.47
C VAL A 259 13.43 11.14 1.01
N GLU A 260 14.22 10.62 1.95
CA GLU A 260 15.42 9.81 1.67
C GLU A 260 15.08 8.52 0.91
N ALA A 261 13.95 7.89 1.26
CA ALA A 261 13.44 6.70 0.57
C ALA A 261 12.77 7.00 -0.78
N LYS A 262 12.56 8.27 -1.13
CA LYS A 262 11.80 8.75 -2.29
C LYS A 262 10.37 8.23 -2.32
N ASN A 263 9.73 8.26 -1.15
CA ASN A 263 8.45 7.63 -0.87
C ASN A 263 7.45 8.62 -0.26
N VAL A 264 7.56 9.90 -0.63
CA VAL A 264 6.60 10.93 -0.20
C VAL A 264 5.38 10.87 -1.11
N HIS A 265 4.23 10.48 -0.55
CA HIS A 265 2.95 10.44 -1.24
C HIS A 265 2.33 11.83 -1.32
N LEU A 266 1.84 12.22 -2.50
CA LEU A 266 1.10 13.47 -2.70
C LEU A 266 -0.05 13.63 -1.70
N GLU A 267 -0.73 12.53 -1.38
CA GLU A 267 -1.89 12.55 -0.49
C GLU A 267 -1.56 12.98 0.93
N LEU A 268 -0.36 12.60 1.40
CA LEU A 268 0.21 12.97 2.70
C LEU A 268 0.97 14.30 2.64
N ALA A 269 1.41 14.71 1.45
CA ALA A 269 2.09 15.97 1.22
C ALA A 269 1.06 17.12 1.20
N GLY A 270 0.74 17.67 2.37
CA GLY A 270 0.05 18.96 2.50
C GLY A 270 -1.00 19.07 3.59
N SER A 271 -1.75 20.17 3.56
CA SER A 271 -2.85 20.43 4.49
C SER A 271 -3.98 19.44 4.23
N GLN A 272 -4.18 18.52 5.18
CA GLN A 272 -5.21 17.47 5.15
C GLN A 272 -6.62 18.04 5.37
N SER A 273 -6.98 19.11 4.68
CA SER A 273 -8.32 19.72 4.78
C SER A 273 -9.40 18.88 4.09
N THR A 274 -9.00 17.91 3.26
CA THR A 274 -9.90 16.98 2.57
C THR A 274 -9.57 15.54 2.93
N PRO A 275 -10.51 14.77 3.51
CA PRO A 275 -10.34 13.34 3.74
C PRO A 275 -10.14 12.64 2.40
N ARG A 276 -9.00 11.96 2.21
CA ARG A 276 -8.71 11.19 1.00
C ARG A 276 -8.78 9.69 1.30
N ARG A 277 -9.49 8.95 0.45
CA ARG A 277 -9.66 7.48 0.55
C ARG A 277 -8.57 6.75 -0.22
N SER A 278 -7.32 6.93 0.17
CA SER A 278 -6.20 6.36 -0.56
C SER A 278 -5.62 5.08 0.05
N GLY A 279 -6.00 4.78 1.29
CA GLY A 279 -5.44 3.67 2.05
C GLY A 279 -3.96 3.85 2.39
N VAL A 280 -3.37 5.03 2.19
CA VAL A 280 -1.99 5.34 2.62
C VAL A 280 -2.05 5.83 4.06
N VAL A 281 -1.67 4.95 4.99
CA VAL A 281 -1.76 5.19 6.43
C VAL A 281 -0.44 4.81 7.09
N CYS A 282 0.16 5.76 7.80
CA CYS A 282 1.32 5.52 8.66
C CYS A 282 0.82 4.99 10.01
N ILE A 283 1.01 3.70 10.26
CA ILE A 283 0.55 3.00 11.48
C ILE A 283 1.62 2.98 12.58
N PHE A 284 2.89 3.24 12.27
CA PHE A 284 3.97 3.33 13.26
C PHE A 284 5.09 4.26 12.77
N ARG A 285 5.81 4.89 13.72
CA ARG A 285 6.81 5.94 13.45
C ARG A 285 8.27 5.54 13.69
N THR A 286 8.51 4.30 14.10
CA THR A 286 9.86 3.73 14.31
C THR A 286 10.14 2.65 13.27
N PRO A 287 11.41 2.28 13.01
CA PRO A 287 11.71 1.15 12.14
C PRO A 287 11.01 -0.13 12.60
N HIS A 288 10.37 -0.83 11.66
CA HIS A 288 9.73 -2.11 11.94
C HIS A 288 10.81 -3.15 12.33
N PRO A 289 10.60 -3.95 13.38
CA PRO A 289 11.56 -4.98 13.76
C PRO A 289 11.77 -5.97 12.61
N HIS A 290 13.02 -6.36 12.37
CA HIS A 290 13.31 -7.42 11.40
C HIS A 290 12.89 -8.77 11.97
N ARG A 291 12.45 -9.69 11.10
CA ARG A 291 12.16 -11.06 11.51
C ARG A 291 13.48 -11.77 11.79
N ILE A 292 13.58 -12.37 12.97
CA ILE A 292 14.74 -13.18 13.36
C ILE A 292 14.68 -14.50 12.58
N PRO A 293 15.76 -14.89 11.88
CA PRO A 293 15.84 -16.17 11.18
C PRO A 293 15.60 -17.34 12.13
N GLU A 294 14.98 -18.41 11.64
CA GLU A 294 14.70 -19.60 12.46
C GLU A 294 15.96 -20.18 13.12
N SER A 295 17.08 -20.16 12.39
CA SER A 295 18.40 -20.59 12.90
C SER A 295 18.91 -19.78 14.09
N GLN A 296 18.46 -18.52 14.24
CA GLN A 296 18.86 -17.65 15.35
C GLN A 296 17.85 -17.67 16.49
N LEU A 297 16.61 -18.13 16.27
CA LEU A 297 15.59 -18.19 17.32
C LEU A 297 16.04 -19.05 18.51
N VAL A 298 16.74 -20.16 18.25
CA VAL A 298 17.30 -21.04 19.29
C VAL A 298 18.28 -20.29 20.19
N THR A 299 19.09 -19.39 19.61
CA THR A 299 20.07 -18.57 20.35
C THR A 299 19.38 -17.56 21.27
N TYR A 300 18.26 -16.97 20.84
CA TYR A 300 17.57 -15.93 21.60
C TYR A 300 16.56 -16.47 22.61
N PHE A 301 15.90 -17.60 22.30
CA PHE A 301 14.79 -18.11 23.10
C PHE A 301 15.10 -19.44 23.81
N LEU A 302 16.26 -20.07 23.56
CA LEU A 302 16.63 -21.40 24.07
C LEU A 302 15.55 -22.47 23.78
N ASP A 303 15.63 -23.65 24.40
CA ASP A 303 14.62 -24.73 24.31
C ASP A 303 13.21 -24.33 24.82
N LYS A 304 13.01 -23.08 25.24
CA LYS A 304 11.76 -22.60 25.83
C LYS A 304 10.79 -21.99 24.82
N CYS A 305 11.07 -22.08 23.51
CA CYS A 305 10.23 -21.50 22.47
C CYS A 305 9.12 -22.50 22.05
N PRO A 306 7.85 -22.34 22.45
CA PRO A 306 6.77 -23.28 22.13
C PRO A 306 6.44 -23.34 20.62
N PHE A 307 6.92 -22.37 19.83
CA PHE A 307 6.71 -22.30 18.38
C PHE A 307 7.65 -23.19 17.55
N ILE A 308 8.79 -23.61 18.10
CA ILE A 308 9.81 -24.40 17.38
C ILE A 308 9.51 -25.92 17.48
N ASN A 309 8.83 -26.35 18.55
CA ASN A 309 8.59 -27.77 18.86
C ASN A 309 7.14 -28.24 18.66
N GLY A 310 6.33 -27.51 17.88
CA GLY A 310 4.98 -27.97 17.51
C GLY A 310 5.04 -28.93 16.32
N PRO A 311 4.37 -30.10 16.35
CA PRO A 311 4.43 -31.04 15.25
C PRO A 311 3.75 -30.42 14.02
N CYS A 312 4.55 -30.09 13.01
CA CYS A 312 4.06 -30.01 11.64
C CYS A 312 3.46 -31.38 11.33
N HIS A 313 2.14 -31.46 11.15
CA HIS A 313 1.45 -32.70 10.81
C HIS A 313 1.94 -33.19 9.44
N SER A 314 3.02 -33.97 9.43
CA SER A 314 3.32 -34.89 8.34
C SER A 314 2.30 -36.02 8.42
N THR A 315 1.37 -36.01 7.48
CA THR A 315 0.43 -37.11 7.23
C THR A 315 1.19 -38.32 6.70
N THR A 316 1.77 -39.12 7.58
CA THR A 316 2.11 -40.52 7.32
C THR A 316 2.13 -41.26 8.65
N ASP A 317 1.52 -42.44 8.65
CA ASP A 317 1.51 -43.45 9.71
C ASP A 317 0.51 -43.29 10.86
N ARG A 318 -0.74 -43.68 10.56
CA ARG A 318 -1.56 -44.42 11.54
C ARG A 318 -2.56 -45.36 10.85
N ALA A 319 -2.05 -46.26 10.02
CA ALA A 319 -2.67 -47.57 9.88
C ALA A 319 -2.00 -48.49 10.92
N GLU A 320 -2.78 -49.38 11.53
CA GLU A 320 -2.38 -50.35 12.55
C GLU A 320 -2.30 -49.81 13.99
N GLN A 321 -3.45 -49.79 14.66
CA GLN A 321 -3.66 -50.48 15.95
C GLN A 321 -5.00 -50.06 16.54
N THR A 322 -6.03 -50.88 16.35
CA THR A 322 -7.04 -51.23 17.37
C THR A 322 -7.96 -52.32 16.81
N LYS A 323 -7.52 -53.57 16.92
CA LYS A 323 -8.42 -54.71 17.11
C LYS A 323 -8.04 -55.34 18.45
N SER A 324 -8.79 -55.04 19.50
CA SER A 324 -9.15 -56.02 20.54
C SER A 324 -10.15 -55.41 21.54
N GLY A 325 -11.30 -56.07 21.66
CA GLY A 325 -12.09 -56.13 22.89
C GLY A 325 -13.03 -54.98 23.20
N MET A 326 -14.30 -55.11 22.84
CA MET A 326 -15.33 -55.19 23.89
C MET A 326 -16.57 -55.92 23.37
N HIS A 327 -17.01 -56.88 24.17
CA HIS A 327 -18.13 -57.79 23.94
C HIS A 327 -19.49 -57.10 24.07
N ASP A 328 -20.43 -57.70 23.33
CA ASP A 328 -21.89 -57.61 23.34
C ASP A 328 -22.53 -57.44 24.72
N ALA A 329 -23.51 -56.53 24.80
CA ALA A 329 -24.67 -56.63 25.68
C ALA A 329 -25.77 -55.68 25.18
N ASP A 330 -26.55 -56.11 24.19
CA ASP A 330 -27.89 -55.58 23.93
C ASP A 330 -28.91 -56.71 24.15
N THR A 331 -29.87 -56.48 25.04
CA THR A 331 -31.06 -57.31 25.21
C THR A 331 -32.29 -56.40 25.19
N GLU A 332 -33.36 -56.94 24.60
CA GLU A 332 -34.78 -56.53 24.65
C GLU A 332 -35.33 -55.79 23.43
N VAL A 333 -36.03 -56.50 22.53
CA VAL A 333 -37.50 -56.75 22.52
C VAL A 333 -38.25 -55.51 22.02
N CYS A 334 -38.59 -55.48 20.71
CA CYS A 334 -39.94 -55.77 20.20
C CYS A 334 -39.95 -55.82 18.67
#